data_AF-A0A8J5HRB8-F1
#
_entry.id   AF-A0A8J5HRB8-F1
#
_cell.length_a   1.000
_cell.length_b   1.000
_cell.length_c   1.000
_cell.angle_alpha   90.00
_cell.angle_beta   90.00
_cell.angle_gamma   90.00
#
_symmetry.space_group_name_H-M   'P 1'
#
loop_
_entity.id
_entity.type
_entity.pdbx_description
1 polymer ?
#
loop_
_entity_poly.entity_id
_entity_poly.type
_entity_poly.pdbx_seq_one_letter_code
_entity_poly.pdbx_strand_id
1 'polypeptide(L)'
;MASSSSSSAVEAATSSAAGMEGGELSLATEEITLAVKWSGKEYTVRVCGDDSVAELKRRICEVTTVLPKRQKLLYPKLAAKLGDDSLLISQLNLKPGVKMTMIGTMWHGHVKGQAELEVKVKMNSGQFKLTQLNVLSKSMIHVYCMLLLLEARCMPVTAVYKCYTSTIEDEIIVDQVDSPEIIDDFELGQDEVIDIKDKFVNKQKLLRRISHYKIKLLNPCRQGKKLLVLDIDYTLFDHKSAAENPHELMRPYLHEFLSAVYAEYDIMIWSATGMKWVELKMGQLGVLNNPNYKITALLDHMAMITVQSDFRGMLDCKPLGLIWAQFPEFYSSTNTIMFDDLRRNFVMNPQNGLTIKPFRKAHLNRSNDQELLRLTQYLLAIAELPDLSQLDHNIWELYAEDGPKRRRHI
;
A
#
# COMPACT_ATOMS: atom_id res chain seq x y z
N MET A 1 44.36 63.78 56.45
CA MET A 1 43.49 62.58 56.57
C MET A 1 42.45 62.63 55.48
N ALA A 2 42.20 61.46 54.87
CA ALA A 2 41.09 61.12 53.97
C ALA A 2 40.99 61.86 52.63
N SER A 3 41.41 61.14 51.60
CA SER A 3 41.43 61.44 50.17
C SER A 3 40.13 61.09 49.45
N SER A 4 39.63 62.06 48.68
CA SER A 4 39.04 61.98 47.34
C SER A 4 38.11 60.81 46.96
N SER A 5 36.81 61.12 46.99
CA SER A 5 35.83 61.12 45.88
C SER A 5 35.86 60.09 44.74
N SER A 6 34.62 59.67 44.43
CA SER A 6 33.96 59.40 43.14
C SER A 6 33.89 57.97 42.58
N SER A 7 32.67 57.43 42.69
CA SER A 7 31.87 56.64 41.73
C SER A 7 32.59 55.70 40.76
N SER A 8 32.37 54.39 40.94
CA SER A 8 32.73 53.34 40.00
C SER A 8 31.51 52.77 39.29
N ALA A 9 31.63 52.71 37.96
CA ALA A 9 30.72 52.12 37.00
C ALA A 9 30.86 50.59 36.92
N VAL A 10 29.83 49.99 36.32
CA VAL A 10 29.69 48.71 35.61
C VAL A 10 30.98 47.89 35.41
N GLU A 11 30.98 46.62 35.83
CA GLU A 11 31.80 45.57 35.24
C GLU A 11 31.08 44.22 35.27
N ALA A 12 30.89 43.65 34.08
CA ALA A 12 30.48 42.28 33.85
C ALA A 12 31.71 41.37 34.03
N ALA A 13 31.66 40.43 34.96
CA ALA A 13 32.71 39.47 35.20
C ALA A 13 32.41 38.15 34.47
N THR A 14 33.32 37.84 33.54
CA THR A 14 33.55 36.56 32.88
C THR A 14 33.99 35.47 33.86
N SER A 15 33.53 34.24 33.67
CA SER A 15 34.30 33.03 34.01
C SER A 15 34.07 31.95 32.95
N SER A 16 35.18 31.34 32.56
CA SER A 16 35.45 30.62 31.32
C SER A 16 35.21 29.10 31.35
N ALA A 17 34.92 28.59 30.15
CA ALA A 17 35.40 27.33 29.55
C ALA A 17 34.96 25.98 30.14
N ALA A 18 34.14 25.25 29.39
CA ALA A 18 34.46 23.90 28.90
C ALA A 18 33.51 23.54 27.75
N GLY A 19 34.07 23.14 26.61
CA GLY A 19 33.33 22.87 25.38
C GLY A 19 32.41 21.65 25.48
N MET A 20 31.28 21.76 24.81
CA MET A 20 30.53 20.63 24.26
C MET A 20 30.20 20.98 22.82
N GLU A 21 31.11 20.61 21.92
CA GLU A 21 30.79 20.37 20.52
C GLU A 21 29.77 19.21 20.50
N GLY A 22 28.49 19.55 20.35
CA GLY A 22 27.42 18.60 20.04
C GLY A 22 27.43 18.37 18.54
N GLY A 23 28.08 17.27 18.13
CA GLY A 23 28.38 16.91 16.75
C GLY A 23 27.21 17.04 15.77
N GLU A 24 27.55 17.62 14.63
CA GLU A 24 26.85 17.52 13.36
C GLU A 24 26.26 16.12 13.13
N LEU A 25 24.95 16.08 12.87
CA LEU A 25 24.25 14.96 12.25
C LEU A 25 24.76 14.81 10.80
N SER A 26 25.89 14.15 10.60
CA SER A 26 26.37 13.78 9.26
C SER A 26 26.94 12.36 9.25
N LEU A 27 26.09 11.37 9.48
CA LEU A 27 26.28 10.05 8.91
C LEU A 27 25.12 9.81 7.95
N ALA A 28 25.09 10.59 6.88
CA ALA A 28 24.36 10.20 5.69
C ALA A 28 24.94 8.84 5.27
N THR A 29 24.17 7.77 5.47
CA THR A 29 24.52 6.47 4.93
C THR A 29 24.73 6.67 3.43
N GLU A 30 25.96 6.48 2.93
CA GLU A 30 26.28 6.77 1.53
C GLU A 30 25.33 5.99 0.63
N GLU A 31 24.51 6.73 -0.12
CA GLU A 31 23.57 6.15 -1.07
C GLU A 31 24.36 5.69 -2.30
N ILE A 32 24.33 4.40 -2.56
CA ILE A 32 25.00 3.74 -3.68
C ILE A 32 24.00 3.65 -4.82
N THR A 33 24.34 4.28 -5.95
CA THR A 33 23.61 4.11 -7.21
C THR A 33 24.15 2.90 -7.96
N LEU A 34 23.28 1.97 -8.32
CA LEU A 34 23.57 0.74 -9.05
C LEU A 34 22.83 0.74 -10.39
N ALA A 35 23.47 0.23 -11.43
CA ALA A 35 22.86 0.01 -12.74
C ALA A 35 22.68 -1.50 -12.98
N VAL A 36 21.46 -1.92 -13.24
CA VAL A 36 21.08 -3.32 -13.45
C VAL A 36 20.66 -3.50 -14.91
N LYS A 37 21.42 -4.29 -15.65
CA LYS A 37 21.12 -4.64 -17.04
C LYS A 37 20.26 -5.89 -17.08
N TRP A 38 19.08 -5.80 -17.67
CA TRP A 38 18.15 -6.91 -17.84
C TRP A 38 17.36 -6.78 -19.15
N SER A 39 17.22 -7.90 -19.86
CA SER A 39 16.49 -7.98 -21.14
C SER A 39 16.88 -6.86 -22.13
N GLY A 40 18.18 -6.59 -22.23
CA GLY A 40 18.74 -5.55 -23.10
C GLY A 40 18.56 -4.10 -22.63
N LYS A 41 17.80 -3.84 -21.57
CA LYS A 41 17.59 -2.51 -20.97
C LYS A 41 18.45 -2.32 -19.71
N GLU A 42 18.77 -1.08 -19.38
CA GLU A 42 19.52 -0.68 -18.17
C GLU A 42 18.57 0.05 -17.22
N TYR A 43 18.54 -0.37 -15.96
CA TYR A 43 17.69 0.19 -14.91
C TYR A 43 18.57 0.71 -13.78
N THR A 44 18.30 1.91 -13.29
CA THR A 44 19.04 2.49 -12.17
C THR A 44 18.27 2.28 -10.87
N VAL A 45 18.92 1.69 -9.88
CA VAL A 45 18.38 1.50 -8.52
C VAL A 45 19.33 2.13 -7.52
N ARG A 46 18.77 2.73 -6.46
CA ARG A 46 19.54 3.34 -5.37
C ARG A 46 19.34 2.55 -4.09
N VAL A 47 20.42 2.27 -3.38
CA VAL A 47 20.45 1.49 -2.13
C VAL A 47 21.45 2.10 -1.16
N CYS A 48 21.27 1.90 0.13
CA CYS A 48 22.21 2.31 1.16
C CYS A 48 22.99 1.09 1.68
N GLY A 49 24.13 1.33 2.33
CA GLY A 49 24.97 0.25 2.88
C GLY A 49 24.29 -0.60 3.97
N ASP A 50 23.27 -0.05 4.64
CA ASP A 50 22.42 -0.70 5.65
C ASP A 50 21.21 -1.45 5.05
N ASP A 51 20.99 -1.35 3.74
CA ASP A 51 20.00 -2.18 3.06
C ASP A 51 20.55 -3.60 2.88
N SER A 52 19.65 -4.58 2.81
CA SER A 52 19.96 -5.97 2.48
C SER A 52 19.95 -6.25 0.97
N VAL A 53 20.49 -7.40 0.58
CA VAL A 53 20.32 -7.95 -0.78
C VAL A 53 18.83 -8.18 -1.09
N ALA A 54 18.02 -8.59 -0.12
CA ALA A 54 16.57 -8.71 -0.31
C ALA A 54 15.93 -7.38 -0.71
N GLU A 55 16.33 -6.28 -0.07
CA GLU A 55 15.85 -4.93 -0.40
C GLU A 55 16.33 -4.47 -1.78
N LEU A 56 17.58 -4.77 -2.14
CA LEU A 56 18.07 -4.53 -3.51
C LEU A 56 17.21 -5.29 -4.53
N LYS A 57 16.93 -6.58 -4.30
CA LYS A 57 16.09 -7.37 -5.19
C LYS A 57 14.66 -6.82 -5.25
N ARG A 58 14.08 -6.37 -4.13
CA ARG A 58 12.77 -5.70 -4.14
C ARG A 58 12.80 -4.44 -5.01
N ARG A 59 13.78 -3.55 -4.85
CA ARG A 59 13.93 -2.35 -5.72
C ARG A 59 14.14 -2.68 -7.20
N ILE A 60 14.83 -3.79 -7.50
CA ILE A 60 14.95 -4.27 -8.88
C ILE A 60 13.61 -4.79 -9.40
N CYS A 61 12.81 -5.47 -8.56
CA CYS A 61 11.48 -5.92 -8.91
C CYS A 61 10.57 -4.73 -9.27
N GLU A 62 10.67 -3.63 -8.53
CA GLU A 62 9.88 -2.40 -8.76
C GLU A 62 10.10 -1.85 -10.17
N VAL A 63 11.34 -1.87 -10.66
CA VAL A 63 11.68 -1.30 -11.99
C VAL A 63 11.65 -2.33 -13.14
N THR A 64 11.64 -3.63 -12.84
CA THR A 64 11.69 -4.70 -13.85
C THR A 64 10.47 -5.63 -13.88
N THR A 65 9.64 -5.62 -12.84
CA THR A 65 8.54 -6.58 -12.55
C THR A 65 8.97 -8.05 -12.38
N VAL A 66 10.28 -8.32 -12.29
CA VAL A 66 10.81 -9.66 -12.01
C VAL A 66 10.79 -9.88 -10.50
N LEU A 67 9.98 -10.83 -10.00
CA LEU A 67 9.89 -11.11 -8.56
C LEU A 67 11.26 -11.40 -7.94
N PRO A 68 11.56 -10.97 -6.69
CA PRO A 68 12.86 -11.17 -6.04
C PRO A 68 13.39 -12.61 -6.12
N LYS A 69 12.51 -13.59 -5.87
CA LYS A 69 12.81 -15.03 -5.96
C LYS A 69 13.23 -15.53 -7.36
N ARG A 70 12.92 -14.77 -8.41
CA ARG A 70 13.25 -15.04 -9.81
C ARG A 70 14.44 -14.23 -10.31
N GLN A 71 15.02 -13.38 -9.46
CA GLN A 71 16.17 -12.56 -9.81
C GLN A 71 17.47 -13.28 -9.47
N LYS A 72 18.29 -13.49 -10.50
CA LYS A 72 19.68 -13.94 -10.36
C LYS A 72 20.60 -12.79 -10.74
N LEU A 73 21.14 -12.10 -9.73
CA LEU A 73 22.09 -11.01 -9.90
C LEU A 73 23.49 -11.54 -10.16
N LEU A 74 24.13 -11.05 -11.21
CA LEU A 74 25.45 -11.47 -11.67
C LEU A 74 26.41 -10.28 -11.63
N TYR A 75 27.43 -10.42 -10.80
CA TYR A 75 28.56 -9.50 -10.73
C TYR A 75 29.85 -10.28 -10.42
N PRO A 76 31.00 -9.95 -11.05
CA PRO A 76 32.24 -10.71 -10.87
C PRO A 76 32.60 -10.90 -9.40
N LYS A 77 32.84 -12.16 -9.01
CA LYS A 77 33.24 -12.57 -7.64
C LYS A 77 32.21 -12.28 -6.52
N LEU A 78 31.02 -11.77 -6.82
CA LEU A 78 29.97 -11.51 -5.82
C LEU A 78 28.66 -12.27 -6.07
N ALA A 79 28.53 -13.02 -7.17
CA ALA A 79 27.31 -13.75 -7.51
C ALA A 79 26.79 -14.68 -6.39
N ALA A 80 27.68 -15.34 -5.65
CA ALA A 80 27.30 -16.18 -4.51
C ALA A 80 26.74 -15.36 -3.33
N LYS A 81 27.37 -14.22 -3.01
CA LYS A 81 26.94 -13.33 -1.92
C LYS A 81 25.61 -12.64 -2.24
N LEU A 82 25.38 -12.29 -3.51
CA LEU A 82 24.12 -11.74 -4.01
C LEU A 82 22.96 -12.76 -4.00
N GLY A 83 23.26 -14.03 -3.72
CA GLY A 83 22.26 -15.07 -3.47
C GLY A 83 21.71 -15.06 -2.05
N ASP A 84 22.45 -14.49 -1.09
CA ASP A 84 22.05 -14.41 0.32
C ASP A 84 21.26 -13.13 0.57
N ASP A 85 19.96 -13.28 0.74
CA ASP A 85 19.00 -12.18 0.93
C ASP A 85 19.21 -11.42 2.26
N SER A 86 19.89 -12.02 3.24
CA SER A 86 20.15 -11.41 4.55
C SER A 86 21.38 -10.49 4.56
N LEU A 87 22.25 -10.60 3.56
CA LEU A 87 23.53 -9.91 3.53
C LEU A 87 23.34 -8.41 3.26
N LEU A 88 24.07 -7.55 3.97
CA LEU A 88 24.00 -6.10 3.79
C LEU A 88 24.78 -5.64 2.55
N ILE A 89 24.30 -4.59 1.89
CA ILE A 89 24.97 -4.00 0.73
C ILE A 89 26.37 -3.48 1.08
N SER A 90 26.57 -2.93 2.28
CA SER A 90 27.90 -2.54 2.78
C SER A 90 28.91 -3.69 2.77
N GLN A 91 28.47 -4.92 3.03
CA GLN A 91 29.34 -6.11 3.07
C GLN A 91 29.73 -6.61 1.66
N LEU A 92 29.07 -6.10 0.61
CA LEU A 92 29.40 -6.40 -0.78
C LEU A 92 30.53 -5.53 -1.33
N ASN A 93 30.88 -4.42 -0.66
CA ASN A 93 31.89 -3.45 -1.11
C ASN A 93 31.67 -2.99 -2.57
N LEU A 94 30.41 -2.71 -2.93
CA LEU A 94 30.06 -2.22 -4.26
C LEU A 94 30.55 -0.78 -4.43
N LYS A 95 31.22 -0.50 -5.56
CA LYS A 95 31.57 0.89 -5.93
C LYS A 95 30.32 1.63 -6.44
N PRO A 96 30.20 2.95 -6.22
CA PRO A 96 29.15 3.75 -6.85
C PRO A 96 29.18 3.61 -8.38
N GLY A 97 28.01 3.49 -9.00
CA GLY A 97 27.87 3.37 -10.46
C GLY A 97 28.17 1.98 -11.03
N VAL A 98 28.29 0.95 -10.18
CA VAL A 98 28.50 -0.43 -10.63
C VAL A 98 27.37 -0.89 -11.55
N LYS A 99 27.76 -1.48 -12.69
CA LYS A 99 26.87 -2.16 -13.63
C LYS A 99 26.86 -3.66 -13.34
N MET A 100 25.69 -4.21 -13.00
CA MET A 100 25.47 -5.64 -12.82
C MET A 100 24.48 -6.18 -13.85
N THR A 101 24.59 -7.45 -14.18
CA THR A 101 23.65 -8.12 -15.07
C THR A 101 22.65 -8.92 -14.24
N MET A 102 21.36 -8.83 -14.56
CA MET A 102 20.35 -9.69 -13.96
C MET A 102 19.83 -10.70 -14.99
N ILE A 103 19.70 -11.95 -14.58
CA ILE A 103 18.88 -12.95 -15.26
C ILE A 103 17.61 -13.14 -14.44
N GLY A 104 16.48 -13.14 -15.12
CA GLY A 104 15.18 -13.41 -14.51
C GLY A 104 14.08 -13.31 -15.54
N THR A 105 13.01 -14.05 -15.34
CA THR A 105 11.80 -13.94 -16.14
C THR A 105 10.77 -13.13 -15.38
N MET A 106 10.10 -12.24 -16.10
CA MET A 106 8.91 -11.59 -15.57
C MET A 106 7.96 -12.66 -15.05
N TRP A 107 7.29 -12.36 -13.95
CA TRP A 107 6.20 -13.21 -13.54
C TRP A 107 4.95 -12.82 -14.34
N HIS A 108 4.55 -13.66 -15.28
CA HIS A 108 3.23 -13.59 -15.88
C HIS A 108 2.26 -14.24 -14.89
N GLY A 109 1.48 -13.42 -14.19
CA GLY A 109 0.31 -13.94 -13.51
C GLY A 109 -0.62 -14.54 -14.53
N HIS A 110 -0.98 -15.81 -14.35
CA HIS A 110 -2.07 -16.38 -15.12
C HIS A 110 -3.36 -15.73 -14.63
N VAL A 111 -3.89 -14.79 -15.40
CA VAL A 111 -5.21 -14.22 -15.20
C VAL A 111 -5.97 -14.33 -16.51
N LYS A 112 -7.15 -14.93 -16.45
CA LYS A 112 -8.11 -14.96 -17.54
C LYS A 112 -8.67 -13.55 -17.72
N GLY A 113 -8.22 -12.82 -18.74
CA GLY A 113 -8.88 -11.57 -19.16
C GLY A 113 -10.19 -11.86 -19.88
N GLN A 114 -11.23 -11.05 -19.65
CA GLN A 114 -12.50 -11.12 -20.40
C GLN A 114 -12.35 -10.41 -21.76
N ALA A 115 -12.68 -11.08 -22.86
CA ALA A 115 -12.99 -10.43 -24.14
C ALA A 115 -14.49 -10.44 -24.39
N GLU A 116 -15.01 -9.31 -24.91
CA GLU A 116 -16.41 -9.14 -25.30
C GLU A 116 -16.59 -9.53 -26.78
N LEU A 117 -17.41 -10.55 -27.06
CA LEU A 117 -17.79 -10.94 -28.43
C LEU A 117 -19.24 -10.55 -28.72
N GLU A 118 -19.47 -9.86 -29.84
CA GLU A 118 -20.82 -9.60 -30.38
C GLU A 118 -21.12 -10.59 -31.52
N VAL A 119 -22.07 -11.49 -31.31
CA VAL A 119 -22.51 -12.47 -32.33
C VAL A 119 -23.93 -12.15 -32.79
N LYS A 120 -24.11 -11.93 -34.10
CA LYS A 120 -25.44 -11.79 -34.73
C LYS A 120 -25.78 -13.03 -35.56
N VAL A 121 -26.86 -13.71 -35.18
CA VAL A 121 -27.37 -14.92 -35.83
C VAL A 121 -28.72 -14.64 -36.49
N LYS A 122 -28.93 -15.17 -37.71
CA LYS A 122 -30.21 -15.10 -38.42
C LYS A 122 -30.71 -16.51 -38.73
N MET A 123 -31.96 -16.81 -38.38
CA MET A 123 -32.61 -18.06 -38.76
C MET A 123 -33.21 -17.96 -40.15
N ASN A 124 -32.89 -18.93 -41.02
CA ASN A 124 -33.64 -19.20 -42.23
C ASN A 124 -33.91 -20.71 -42.29
N SER A 125 -35.18 -21.10 -42.48
CA SER A 125 -35.59 -22.48 -42.78
C SER A 125 -35.01 -23.58 -41.86
N GLY A 126 -34.88 -23.30 -40.55
CA GLY A 126 -34.41 -24.29 -39.57
C GLY A 126 -32.89 -24.53 -39.54
N GLN A 127 -32.09 -23.77 -40.31
CA GLN A 127 -30.63 -23.77 -40.22
C GLN A 127 -30.10 -22.45 -39.64
N PHE A 128 -29.17 -22.56 -38.69
CA PHE A 128 -28.46 -21.41 -38.13
C PHE A 128 -27.38 -20.93 -39.11
N LYS A 129 -27.41 -19.64 -39.48
CA LYS A 129 -26.35 -19.03 -40.28
C LYS A 129 -25.74 -17.85 -39.52
N LEU A 130 -24.44 -17.93 -39.23
CA LEU A 130 -23.66 -16.83 -38.68
C LEU A 130 -23.58 -15.71 -39.73
N THR A 131 -24.11 -14.54 -39.42
CA THR A 131 -24.17 -13.42 -40.38
C THR A 131 -23.09 -12.37 -40.17
N GLN A 132 -22.61 -12.19 -38.94
CA GLN A 132 -21.55 -11.22 -38.64
C GLN A 132 -20.83 -11.62 -37.33
N LEU A 133 -19.50 -11.51 -37.33
CA LEU A 133 -18.63 -11.70 -36.17
C LEU A 133 -17.67 -10.51 -36.10
N ASN A 134 -17.83 -9.65 -35.09
CA ASN A 134 -16.88 -8.57 -34.80
C ASN A 134 -16.01 -9.00 -33.62
N VAL A 135 -14.69 -9.07 -33.82
CA VAL A 135 -13.72 -9.41 -32.78
C VAL A 135 -12.84 -8.19 -32.53
N LEU A 136 -12.79 -7.70 -31.29
CA LEU A 136 -12.02 -6.49 -30.91
C LEU A 136 -10.51 -6.73 -30.74
N SER A 137 -10.03 -7.97 -30.86
CA SER A 137 -8.59 -8.32 -30.95
C SER A 137 -8.39 -9.60 -31.78
N LYS A 138 -7.30 -9.69 -32.56
CA LYS A 138 -7.08 -10.70 -33.62
C LYS A 138 -6.46 -12.04 -33.15
N SER A 139 -6.35 -12.30 -31.86
CA SER A 139 -5.64 -13.46 -31.33
C SER A 139 -6.60 -14.62 -30.92
N MET A 140 -6.74 -15.61 -31.81
CA MET A 140 -7.39 -16.93 -31.65
C MET A 140 -8.92 -17.03 -31.52
N ILE A 141 -9.55 -17.17 -32.68
CA ILE A 141 -10.75 -17.98 -32.94
C ILE A 141 -10.32 -19.46 -32.90
N HIS A 142 -11.00 -20.37 -32.18
CA HIS A 142 -11.34 -21.73 -32.67
C HIS A 142 -12.08 -22.67 -31.69
N VAL A 143 -12.28 -22.38 -30.40
CA VAL A 143 -12.80 -23.45 -29.49
C VAL A 143 -14.24 -23.29 -29.00
N TYR A 144 -14.85 -22.09 -28.95
CA TYR A 144 -16.14 -21.94 -28.24
C TYR A 144 -17.38 -21.60 -29.07
N CYS A 145 -17.27 -21.35 -30.38
CA CYS A 145 -18.47 -21.12 -31.22
C CYS A 145 -19.33 -22.38 -31.43
N MET A 146 -18.81 -23.59 -31.19
CA MET A 146 -19.61 -24.82 -31.29
C MET A 146 -20.50 -25.09 -30.08
N LEU A 147 -20.14 -24.64 -28.87
CA LEU A 147 -20.94 -24.92 -27.67
C LEU A 147 -22.24 -24.10 -27.60
N LEU A 148 -22.23 -22.86 -28.10
CA LEU A 148 -23.43 -22.00 -28.11
C LEU A 148 -24.53 -22.47 -29.09
N LEU A 149 -24.21 -23.35 -30.05
CA LEU A 149 -25.19 -23.92 -30.97
C LEU A 149 -25.94 -25.14 -30.39
N LEU A 150 -25.47 -25.71 -29.28
CA LEU A 150 -26.09 -26.89 -28.65
C LEU A 150 -27.17 -26.53 -27.62
N GLU A 151 -27.14 -25.34 -27.02
CA GLU A 151 -28.12 -24.92 -26.01
C GLU A 151 -29.23 -23.97 -26.52
N ALA A 152 -29.14 -23.46 -27.75
CA ALA A 152 -30.19 -22.62 -28.34
C ALA A 152 -31.35 -23.45 -28.92
N ARG A 153 -31.95 -24.34 -28.11
CA ARG A 153 -33.29 -24.86 -28.38
C ARG A 153 -34.29 -23.91 -27.72
N CYS A 154 -35.09 -23.25 -28.55
CA CYS A 154 -36.16 -22.31 -28.21
C CYS A 154 -35.73 -20.84 -28.06
N MET A 155 -35.81 -20.06 -29.15
CA MET A 155 -36.67 -18.86 -29.27
C MET A 155 -36.47 -18.15 -30.63
N PRO A 156 -37.51 -17.57 -31.26
CA PRO A 156 -37.41 -16.96 -32.57
C PRO A 156 -37.18 -15.44 -32.46
N VAL A 157 -35.97 -14.98 -32.17
CA VAL A 157 -35.62 -13.55 -32.26
C VAL A 157 -34.16 -13.40 -32.66
N THR A 158 -33.84 -12.37 -33.43
CA THR A 158 -32.47 -11.90 -33.64
C THR A 158 -31.86 -11.60 -32.26
N ALA A 159 -31.01 -12.49 -31.75
CA ALA A 159 -30.40 -12.34 -30.43
C ALA A 159 -28.94 -11.92 -30.57
N VAL A 160 -28.55 -10.91 -29.79
CA VAL A 160 -27.15 -10.54 -29.58
C VAL A 160 -26.68 -11.32 -28.37
N TYR A 161 -25.81 -12.30 -28.59
CA TYR A 161 -25.16 -13.01 -27.50
C TYR A 161 -23.85 -12.30 -27.20
N LYS A 162 -23.72 -11.77 -25.97
CA LYS A 162 -22.41 -11.40 -25.40
C LYS A 162 -21.79 -12.67 -24.86
N CYS A 163 -20.74 -13.15 -25.51
CA CYS A 163 -19.95 -14.27 -25.00
C CYS A 163 -18.65 -13.71 -24.41
N TYR A 164 -18.33 -14.14 -23.19
CA TYR A 164 -17.05 -13.87 -22.55
C TYR A 164 -16.08 -14.98 -22.93
N THR A 165 -15.08 -14.69 -23.76
CA THR A 165 -13.98 -15.64 -24.02
C THR A 165 -12.70 -15.12 -23.41
N SER A 166 -11.89 -16.01 -22.84
CA SER A 166 -10.60 -15.65 -22.27
C SER A 166 -9.57 -15.38 -23.36
N THR A 167 -9.05 -14.16 -23.45
CA THR A 167 -7.90 -13.83 -24.31
C THR A 167 -6.69 -13.42 -23.46
N ILE A 168 -5.51 -13.76 -23.97
CA ILE A 168 -4.23 -13.25 -23.47
C ILE A 168 -3.97 -11.97 -24.24
N GLU A 169 -4.10 -10.83 -23.58
CA GLU A 169 -3.37 -9.59 -23.88
C GLU A 169 -3.67 -8.59 -22.75
N ASP A 170 -2.62 -7.86 -22.38
CA ASP A 170 -2.47 -6.86 -21.32
C ASP A 170 -2.23 -7.31 -19.87
N GLU A 171 -1.25 -6.61 -19.30
CA GLU A 171 -0.44 -6.92 -18.13
C GLU A 171 -1.24 -6.89 -16.83
N ILE A 172 -1.43 -8.07 -16.22
CA ILE A 172 -2.06 -8.22 -14.91
C ILE A 172 -1.11 -8.92 -13.92
N ILE A 173 -0.66 -8.18 -12.89
CA ILE A 173 -0.04 -8.75 -11.69
C ILE A 173 -1.19 -9.05 -10.74
N VAL A 174 -1.69 -10.29 -10.78
CA VAL A 174 -2.48 -10.83 -9.66
C VAL A 174 -1.50 -11.39 -8.65
N ASP A 175 -1.62 -11.05 -7.37
CA ASP A 175 -0.86 -11.78 -6.36
C ASP A 175 -1.20 -13.27 -6.45
N GLN A 176 -0.17 -14.12 -6.33
CA GLN A 176 -0.33 -15.56 -6.50
C GLN A 176 -1.55 -16.10 -5.74
N VAL A 177 -2.43 -16.82 -6.44
CA VAL A 177 -3.47 -17.67 -5.83
C VAL A 177 -2.83 -18.68 -4.86
N ASP A 178 -1.56 -19.06 -5.14
CA ASP A 178 -0.73 -19.96 -4.33
C ASP A 178 0.52 -19.28 -3.75
N SER A 179 0.43 -18.01 -3.32
CA SER A 179 1.33 -17.58 -2.24
C SER A 179 0.90 -18.43 -1.06
N PRO A 180 1.80 -19.20 -0.39
CA PRO A 180 1.46 -19.73 0.92
C PRO A 180 0.90 -18.55 1.69
N GLU A 181 -0.27 -18.76 2.25
CA GLU A 181 -0.93 -17.83 3.15
C GLU A 181 0.17 -17.29 4.04
N ILE A 182 0.58 -16.03 3.86
CA ILE A 182 1.44 -15.37 4.84
C ILE A 182 0.50 -15.09 6.00
N ILE A 183 0.10 -16.16 6.68
CA ILE A 183 -0.27 -16.17 8.09
C ILE A 183 1.06 -15.90 8.79
N ASP A 184 1.56 -14.69 8.64
CA ASP A 184 2.56 -14.14 9.55
C ASP A 184 1.83 -13.21 10.51
N ASP A 185 0.76 -13.76 11.08
CA ASP A 185 -0.05 -13.21 12.15
C ASP A 185 0.34 -13.87 13.46
N PHE A 186 1.61 -14.26 13.65
CA PHE A 186 2.10 -14.24 15.02
C PHE A 186 1.87 -12.79 15.48
N GLU A 187 1.03 -12.58 16.49
CA GLU A 187 0.77 -11.22 16.98
C GLU A 187 2.10 -10.65 17.49
N LEU A 188 2.58 -9.56 16.89
CA LEU A 188 3.78 -8.88 17.39
C LEU A 188 3.49 -8.42 18.82
N GLY A 189 4.31 -8.84 19.78
CA GLY A 189 4.19 -8.36 21.17
C GLY A 189 4.30 -6.84 21.22
N GLN A 190 3.61 -6.19 22.16
CA GLN A 190 3.66 -4.72 22.28
C GLN A 190 5.10 -4.20 22.42
N ASP A 191 5.94 -4.92 23.17
CA ASP A 191 7.36 -4.60 23.35
C ASP A 191 8.17 -4.71 22.05
N GLU A 192 7.89 -5.72 21.21
CA GLU A 192 8.59 -5.91 19.92
C GLU A 192 8.33 -4.73 18.97
N VAL A 193 7.12 -4.17 19.00
CA VAL A 193 6.76 -3.06 18.11
C VAL A 193 7.39 -1.74 18.53
N ILE A 194 7.53 -1.51 19.84
CA ILE A 194 8.21 -0.33 20.39
C ILE A 194 9.68 -0.34 19.95
N ASP A 195 10.35 -1.49 20.06
CA ASP A 195 11.75 -1.64 19.65
C ASP A 195 11.95 -1.35 18.15
N ILE A 196 11.07 -1.88 17.28
CA ILE A 196 11.12 -1.63 15.83
C ILE A 196 10.98 -0.14 15.50
N LYS A 197 9.97 0.53 16.08
CA LYS A 197 9.68 1.94 15.83
C LYS A 197 10.86 2.83 16.23
N ASP A 198 11.49 2.53 17.35
CA ASP A 198 12.52 3.39 17.93
C ASP A 198 13.93 3.14 17.43
N LYS A 199 14.16 2.01 16.75
CA LYS A 199 15.43 1.64 16.12
C LYS A 199 15.92 2.69 15.13
N PHE A 200 17.15 3.15 15.35
CA PHE A 200 17.79 4.22 14.57
C PHE A 200 17.78 3.93 13.06
N VAL A 201 18.11 2.70 12.65
CA VAL A 201 18.13 2.28 11.24
C VAL A 201 16.75 2.45 10.57
N ASN A 202 15.68 2.08 11.27
CA ASN A 202 14.31 2.19 10.74
C ASN A 202 13.88 3.67 10.62
N LYS A 203 14.28 4.52 11.57
CA LYS A 203 14.09 5.98 11.50
C LYS A 203 14.85 6.59 10.30
N GLN A 204 16.08 6.16 10.04
CA GLN A 204 16.84 6.62 8.87
C GLN A 204 16.16 6.20 7.55
N LYS A 205 15.66 4.96 7.46
CA LYS A 205 14.87 4.50 6.29
C LYS A 205 13.64 5.37 6.05
N LEU A 206 12.93 5.75 7.11
CA LEU A 206 11.79 6.68 7.01
C LEU A 206 12.22 8.06 6.48
N LEU A 207 13.28 8.65 7.03
CA LEU A 207 13.80 9.95 6.58
C LEU A 207 14.20 9.93 5.09
N ARG A 208 14.84 8.85 4.63
CA ARG A 208 15.16 8.63 3.22
C ARG A 208 13.90 8.50 2.36
N ARG A 209 12.86 7.82 2.85
CA ARG A 209 11.60 7.73 2.11
C ARG A 209 10.91 9.10 2.00
N ILE A 210 10.96 9.92 3.04
CA ILE A 210 10.43 11.30 3.05
C ILE A 210 11.13 12.19 2.02
N SER A 211 12.45 12.07 1.86
CA SER A 211 13.18 12.87 0.86
C SER A 211 12.80 12.47 -0.57
N HIS A 212 12.65 11.18 -0.85
CA HIS A 212 12.53 10.65 -2.21
C HIS A 212 11.10 10.46 -2.72
N TYR A 213 10.16 10.04 -1.87
CA TYR A 213 8.78 9.80 -2.29
C TYR A 213 7.95 11.07 -2.09
N LYS A 214 7.29 11.55 -3.15
CA LYS A 214 6.40 12.72 -3.08
C LYS A 214 4.96 12.29 -3.27
N ILE A 215 4.12 12.61 -2.29
CA ILE A 215 2.71 12.28 -2.32
C ILE A 215 2.01 13.20 -3.32
N LYS A 216 1.38 12.62 -4.35
CA LYS A 216 0.55 13.35 -5.31
C LYS A 216 -0.87 13.48 -4.75
N LEU A 217 -1.29 14.71 -4.48
CA LEU A 217 -2.66 15.01 -4.10
C LEU A 217 -3.60 14.85 -5.30
N LEU A 218 -4.70 14.12 -5.09
CA LEU A 218 -5.86 14.09 -5.97
C LEU A 218 -6.84 15.20 -5.60
N ASN A 219 -6.98 15.47 -4.30
CA ASN A 219 -7.81 16.51 -3.73
C ASN A 219 -7.04 17.20 -2.59
N PRO A 220 -7.29 18.49 -2.31
CA PRO A 220 -6.57 19.21 -1.26
C PRO A 220 -6.90 18.67 0.13
N CYS A 221 -5.92 18.75 1.05
CA CYS A 221 -6.17 18.58 2.47
C CYS A 221 -7.11 19.68 2.98
N ARG A 222 -8.07 19.32 3.84
CA ARG A 222 -9.10 20.22 4.37
C ARG A 222 -8.76 20.63 5.79
N GLN A 223 -8.81 21.93 6.05
CA GLN A 223 -8.48 22.47 7.37
C GLN A 223 -9.39 21.87 8.46
N GLY A 224 -8.77 21.46 9.57
CA GLY A 224 -9.46 20.94 10.75
C GLY A 224 -9.99 19.51 10.61
N LYS A 225 -9.79 18.84 9.46
CA LYS A 225 -10.15 17.43 9.29
C LYS A 225 -9.03 16.52 9.77
N LYS A 226 -9.43 15.38 10.36
CA LYS A 226 -8.53 14.31 10.77
C LYS A 226 -8.09 13.51 9.53
N LEU A 227 -7.15 12.58 9.69
CA LEU A 227 -6.72 11.69 8.60
C LEU A 227 -7.14 10.26 8.85
N LEU A 228 -7.79 9.66 7.86
CA LEU A 228 -8.07 8.24 7.77
C LEU A 228 -7.23 7.64 6.63
N VAL A 229 -6.34 6.71 6.97
CA VAL A 229 -5.57 5.93 5.99
C VAL A 229 -6.18 4.54 5.88
N LEU A 230 -6.48 4.10 4.66
CA LEU A 230 -7.12 2.80 4.42
C LEU A 230 -6.23 1.92 3.55
N ASP A 231 -5.98 0.71 4.01
CA ASP A 231 -5.58 -0.38 3.12
C ASP A 231 -6.72 -0.78 2.17
N ILE A 232 -6.41 -1.58 1.15
CA ILE A 232 -7.36 -2.03 0.15
C ILE A 232 -7.73 -3.51 0.33
N ASP A 233 -6.74 -4.39 0.27
CA ASP A 233 -6.94 -5.82 0.07
C ASP A 233 -7.42 -6.45 1.38
N TYR A 234 -8.59 -7.11 1.37
CA TYR A 234 -9.30 -7.55 2.59
C TYR A 234 -9.75 -6.45 3.56
N THR A 235 -9.34 -5.20 3.36
CA THR A 235 -9.88 -4.05 4.09
C THR A 235 -11.17 -3.53 3.45
N LEU A 236 -11.14 -3.17 2.16
CA LEU A 236 -12.27 -2.57 1.43
C LEU A 236 -12.96 -3.56 0.46
N PHE A 237 -12.27 -4.63 0.07
CA PHE A 237 -12.83 -5.63 -0.84
C PHE A 237 -12.08 -6.98 -0.77
N ASP A 238 -12.72 -8.03 -1.27
CA ASP A 238 -12.11 -9.36 -1.41
C ASP A 238 -11.32 -9.46 -2.72
N HIS A 239 -9.99 -9.39 -2.62
CA HIS A 239 -9.10 -9.42 -3.78
C HIS A 239 -8.81 -10.82 -4.33
N LYS A 240 -9.21 -11.89 -3.63
CA LYS A 240 -8.86 -13.28 -4.00
C LYS A 240 -10.01 -14.03 -4.65
N SER A 241 -11.26 -13.73 -4.29
CA SER A 241 -12.40 -14.38 -4.92
C SER A 241 -12.54 -13.94 -6.38
N ALA A 242 -12.93 -14.88 -7.24
CA ALA A 242 -13.38 -14.55 -8.59
C ALA A 242 -14.82 -14.04 -8.55
N ALA A 243 -15.12 -13.03 -9.37
CA ALA A 243 -16.46 -12.50 -9.57
C ALA A 243 -16.61 -12.01 -11.00
N GLU A 244 -17.85 -12.00 -11.52
CA GLU A 244 -18.15 -11.41 -12.83
C GLU A 244 -18.21 -9.89 -12.75
N ASN A 245 -18.58 -9.36 -11.58
CA ASN A 245 -18.69 -7.93 -11.31
C ASN A 245 -17.85 -7.54 -10.08
N PRO A 246 -16.94 -6.54 -10.18
CA PRO A 246 -16.17 -6.05 -9.04
C PRO A 246 -17.00 -5.66 -7.80
N HIS A 247 -18.25 -5.24 -7.99
CA HIS A 247 -19.16 -4.87 -6.89
C HIS A 247 -19.59 -6.06 -6.01
N GLU A 248 -19.46 -7.29 -6.51
CA GLU A 248 -19.69 -8.51 -5.72
C GLU A 248 -18.56 -8.75 -4.71
N LEU A 249 -17.35 -8.27 -5.02
CA LEU A 249 -16.17 -8.35 -4.16
C LEU A 249 -16.06 -7.18 -3.19
N MET A 250 -16.79 -6.10 -3.45
CA MET A 250 -16.82 -4.91 -2.60
C MET A 250 -17.33 -5.26 -1.19
N ARG A 251 -16.59 -4.82 -0.16
CA ARG A 251 -17.04 -5.00 1.22
C ARG A 251 -18.35 -4.25 1.45
N PRO A 252 -19.33 -4.85 2.14
CA PRO A 252 -20.60 -4.19 2.44
C PRO A 252 -20.39 -2.82 3.11
N TYR A 253 -21.26 -1.86 2.77
CA TYR A 253 -21.26 -0.49 3.29
C TYR A 253 -20.06 0.38 2.90
N LEU A 254 -19.25 0.00 1.90
CA LEU A 254 -18.05 0.75 1.51
C LEU A 254 -18.34 2.23 1.22
N HIS A 255 -19.32 2.54 0.37
CA HIS A 255 -19.60 3.91 -0.02
C HIS A 255 -20.28 4.70 1.08
N GLU A 256 -21.14 4.07 1.86
CA GLU A 256 -21.81 4.64 3.02
C GLU A 256 -20.78 5.02 4.10
N PHE A 257 -19.84 4.12 4.38
CA PHE A 257 -18.71 4.35 5.28
C PHE A 257 -17.87 5.54 4.81
N LEU A 258 -17.38 5.51 3.57
CA LEU A 258 -16.53 6.60 3.04
C LEU A 258 -17.26 7.94 3.01
N SER A 259 -18.55 7.95 2.64
CA SER A 259 -19.36 9.19 2.63
C SER A 259 -19.52 9.75 4.04
N ALA A 260 -19.81 8.90 5.03
CA ALA A 260 -20.03 9.33 6.41
C ALA A 260 -18.73 9.85 7.04
N VAL A 261 -17.63 9.11 6.92
CA VAL A 261 -16.35 9.51 7.55
C VAL A 261 -15.71 10.70 6.85
N TYR A 262 -16.00 10.93 5.56
CA TYR A 262 -15.50 12.10 4.84
C TYR A 262 -15.96 13.42 5.46
N ALA A 263 -17.07 13.42 6.21
CA ALA A 263 -17.50 14.59 6.98
C ALA A 263 -16.41 15.05 7.96
N GLU A 264 -15.65 14.14 8.57
CA GLU A 264 -14.67 14.44 9.64
C GLU A 264 -13.22 14.12 9.29
N TYR A 265 -13.00 13.27 8.28
CA TYR A 265 -11.70 12.75 7.89
C TYR A 265 -11.40 13.04 6.43
N ASP A 266 -10.18 13.53 6.16
CA ASP A 266 -9.54 13.33 4.87
C ASP A 266 -9.13 11.87 4.72
N ILE A 267 -9.24 11.34 3.50
CA ILE A 267 -9.12 9.92 3.23
C ILE A 267 -7.95 9.69 2.29
N MET A 268 -6.97 8.91 2.72
CA MET A 268 -5.88 8.43 1.87
C MET A 268 -5.93 6.91 1.73
N ILE A 269 -5.73 6.41 0.52
CA ILE A 269 -5.65 4.96 0.26
C ILE A 269 -4.18 4.58 0.19
N TRP A 270 -3.76 3.55 0.92
CA TRP A 270 -2.38 3.06 0.92
C TRP A 270 -2.33 1.54 0.76
N SER A 271 -1.90 1.07 -0.42
CA SER A 271 -1.76 -0.36 -0.73
C SER A 271 -0.30 -0.80 -0.79
N ALA A 272 -0.05 -2.08 -0.50
CA ALA A 272 1.23 -2.75 -0.76
C ALA A 272 1.42 -3.20 -2.22
N THR A 273 0.52 -2.80 -3.12
CA THR A 273 0.62 -3.07 -4.57
C THR A 273 1.15 -1.84 -5.33
N GLY A 274 1.33 -1.91 -6.65
CA GLY A 274 1.75 -0.78 -7.47
C GLY A 274 0.63 0.20 -7.82
N MET A 275 0.97 1.47 -8.04
CA MET A 275 -0.02 2.54 -8.30
C MET A 275 -1.06 2.20 -9.39
N LYS A 276 -0.64 1.57 -10.51
CA LYS A 276 -1.56 1.13 -11.57
C LYS A 276 -2.68 0.22 -11.04
N TRP A 277 -2.37 -0.67 -10.09
CA TRP A 277 -3.34 -1.55 -9.45
C TRP A 277 -4.24 -0.81 -8.47
N VAL A 278 -3.68 0.12 -7.72
CA VAL A 278 -4.43 0.98 -6.81
C VAL A 278 -5.48 1.78 -7.59
N GLU A 279 -5.07 2.45 -8.67
CA GLU A 279 -5.95 3.23 -9.53
C GLU A 279 -7.03 2.35 -10.19
N LEU A 280 -6.65 1.19 -10.72
CA LEU A 280 -7.59 0.25 -11.34
C LEU A 280 -8.64 -0.25 -10.33
N LYS A 281 -8.21 -0.79 -9.18
CA LYS A 281 -9.10 -1.33 -8.14
C LYS A 281 -10.03 -0.25 -7.59
N MET A 282 -9.49 0.92 -7.22
CA MET A 282 -10.29 2.03 -6.68
C MET A 282 -11.22 2.64 -7.74
N GLY A 283 -10.84 2.62 -9.01
CA GLY A 283 -11.71 3.00 -10.12
C GLY A 283 -12.87 2.03 -10.32
N GLN A 284 -12.58 0.72 -10.36
CA GLN A 284 -13.59 -0.33 -10.56
C GLN A 284 -14.58 -0.44 -9.39
N LEU A 285 -14.12 -0.21 -8.16
CA LEU A 285 -15.00 -0.13 -6.98
C LEU A 285 -15.77 1.20 -6.90
N GLY A 286 -15.59 2.12 -7.85
CA GLY A 286 -16.26 3.43 -7.84
C GLY A 286 -15.77 4.40 -6.78
N VAL A 287 -14.65 4.10 -6.10
CA VAL A 287 -14.10 4.91 -5.00
C VAL A 287 -13.54 6.24 -5.50
N LEU A 288 -12.91 6.26 -6.68
CA LEU A 288 -12.28 7.49 -7.21
C LEU A 288 -13.28 8.49 -7.81
N ASN A 289 -14.49 8.04 -8.17
CA ASN A 289 -15.47 8.83 -8.94
C ASN A 289 -16.79 9.03 -8.19
N ASN A 290 -16.79 8.91 -6.86
CA ASN A 290 -17.99 9.12 -6.06
C ASN A 290 -18.28 10.64 -5.85
N PRO A 291 -19.55 11.09 -5.97
CA PRO A 291 -19.90 12.49 -5.72
C PRO A 291 -19.94 12.86 -4.23
N ASN A 292 -20.11 11.88 -3.32
CA ASN A 292 -20.38 12.14 -1.90
C ASN A 292 -19.11 12.29 -1.05
N TYR A 293 -17.95 11.93 -1.58
CA TYR A 293 -16.66 12.06 -0.90
C TYR A 293 -15.52 12.23 -1.90
N LYS A 294 -14.33 12.56 -1.38
CA LYS A 294 -13.11 12.68 -2.17
C LYS A 294 -11.95 11.97 -1.49
N ILE A 295 -11.10 11.34 -2.29
CA ILE A 295 -9.85 10.74 -1.84
C ILE A 295 -8.75 11.78 -1.98
N THR A 296 -8.05 12.07 -0.88
CA THR A 296 -7.00 13.10 -0.81
C THR A 296 -5.76 12.67 -1.58
N ALA A 297 -5.30 11.43 -1.38
CA ALA A 297 -4.14 10.88 -2.08
C ALA A 297 -4.18 9.35 -2.17
N LEU A 298 -3.43 8.81 -3.14
CA LEU A 298 -3.14 7.39 -3.28
C LEU A 298 -1.66 7.16 -2.98
N LEU A 299 -1.38 6.12 -2.20
CA LEU A 299 -0.04 5.65 -1.88
C LEU A 299 0.05 4.16 -2.23
N ASP A 300 1.21 3.76 -2.71
CA ASP A 300 1.49 2.40 -3.17
C ASP A 300 2.70 1.82 -2.40
N HIS A 301 3.16 0.64 -2.79
CA HIS A 301 4.33 0.01 -2.16
C HIS A 301 5.60 0.87 -2.24
N MET A 302 5.72 1.79 -3.20
CA MET A 302 6.87 2.70 -3.29
C MET A 302 6.88 3.74 -2.16
N ALA A 303 5.81 3.86 -1.37
CA ALA A 303 5.81 4.66 -0.15
C ALA A 303 6.25 3.85 1.10
N MET A 304 6.26 2.51 1.03
CA MET A 304 6.57 1.63 2.16
C MET A 304 8.07 1.59 2.47
N ILE A 305 8.44 1.07 3.65
CA ILE A 305 9.85 0.81 4.01
C ILE A 305 9.99 -0.62 4.54
N THR A 306 11.15 -1.23 4.31
CA THR A 306 11.53 -2.47 4.99
C THR A 306 12.20 -2.13 6.32
N VAL A 307 11.61 -2.52 7.43
CA VAL A 307 12.18 -2.36 8.77
C VAL A 307 12.80 -3.66 9.28
N GLN A 308 13.79 -3.51 10.15
CA GLN A 308 14.44 -4.63 10.83
C GLN A 308 13.80 -4.83 12.21
N SER A 309 13.41 -6.08 12.49
CA SER A 309 13.03 -6.63 13.78
C SER A 309 14.09 -7.63 14.23
N ASP A 310 14.46 -7.58 15.51
CA ASP A 310 15.43 -8.53 16.06
C ASP A 310 14.86 -9.95 16.24
N PHE A 311 13.53 -10.08 16.28
CA PHE A 311 12.85 -11.37 16.46
C PHE A 311 12.37 -11.99 15.13
N ARG A 312 11.92 -11.15 14.18
CA ARG A 312 11.30 -11.62 12.92
C ARG A 312 12.11 -11.34 11.65
N GLY A 313 13.29 -10.74 11.80
CA GLY A 313 14.08 -10.32 10.66
C GLY A 313 13.45 -9.11 9.97
N MET A 314 13.31 -9.16 8.65
CA MET A 314 12.88 -8.01 7.84
C MET A 314 11.39 -8.07 7.52
N LEU A 315 10.71 -6.94 7.70
CA LEU A 315 9.28 -6.79 7.38
C LEU A 315 9.01 -5.44 6.72
N ASP A 316 8.05 -5.42 5.79
CA ASP A 316 7.63 -4.20 5.12
C ASP A 316 6.48 -3.54 5.88
N CYS A 317 6.48 -2.21 5.98
CA CYS A 317 5.42 -1.45 6.63
C CYS A 317 5.11 -0.12 5.91
N LYS A 318 3.98 0.48 6.28
CA LYS A 318 3.43 1.76 5.80
C LYS A 318 3.64 2.85 6.87
N PRO A 319 4.80 3.55 6.87
CA PRO A 319 5.14 4.48 7.94
C PRO A 319 4.35 5.79 7.80
N LEU A 320 3.36 6.04 8.67
CA LEU A 320 2.55 7.27 8.65
C LEU A 320 3.38 8.55 8.81
N GLY A 321 4.58 8.46 9.40
CA GLY A 321 5.54 9.56 9.45
C GLY A 321 5.91 10.13 8.07
N LEU A 322 5.75 9.36 6.99
CA LEU A 322 5.90 9.85 5.62
C LEU A 322 4.86 10.94 5.30
N ILE A 323 3.61 10.70 5.67
CA ILE A 323 2.49 11.62 5.45
C ILE A 323 2.65 12.84 6.37
N TRP A 324 2.92 12.61 7.66
CA TRP A 324 3.08 13.68 8.64
C TRP A 324 4.23 14.64 8.29
N ALA A 325 5.33 14.14 7.72
CA ALA A 325 6.43 14.99 7.31
C ALA A 325 6.14 15.82 6.05
N GLN A 326 5.23 15.37 5.18
CA GLN A 326 4.86 16.10 3.96
C GLN A 326 3.68 17.05 4.15
N PHE A 327 2.82 16.80 5.13
CA PHE A 327 1.65 17.62 5.46
C PHE A 327 1.56 17.93 6.97
N PRO A 328 2.64 18.45 7.60
CA PRO A 328 2.71 18.66 9.05
C PRO A 328 1.69 19.68 9.57
N GLU A 329 1.20 20.57 8.72
CA GLU A 329 0.18 21.56 9.04
C GLU A 329 -1.23 20.95 9.17
N PHE A 330 -1.44 19.76 8.60
CA PHE A 330 -2.74 19.07 8.62
C PHE A 330 -2.73 17.85 9.54
N TYR A 331 -1.67 17.03 9.50
CA TYR A 331 -1.71 15.70 10.08
C TYR A 331 -0.50 15.38 10.95
N SER A 332 -0.78 14.67 12.04
CA SER A 332 0.21 14.12 12.96
C SER A 332 -0.30 12.82 13.59
N SER A 333 0.47 12.26 14.53
CA SER A 333 0.03 11.09 15.30
C SER A 333 -1.20 11.36 16.18
N THR A 334 -1.56 12.60 16.48
CA THR A 334 -2.69 12.92 17.36
C THR A 334 -4.04 12.94 16.63
N ASN A 335 -4.05 13.01 15.30
CA ASN A 335 -5.27 13.13 14.51
C ASN A 335 -5.35 12.16 13.31
N THR A 336 -4.48 11.16 13.27
CA THR A 336 -4.44 10.15 12.21
C THR A 336 -4.83 8.78 12.75
N ILE A 337 -5.64 8.04 11.99
CA ILE A 337 -5.92 6.63 12.22
C ILE A 337 -5.80 5.85 10.90
N MET A 338 -5.30 4.62 10.97
CA MET A 338 -5.04 3.75 9.83
C MET A 338 -5.75 2.40 10.02
N PHE A 339 -6.52 1.97 9.02
CA PHE A 339 -7.14 0.64 9.00
C PHE A 339 -6.40 -0.27 8.02
N ASP A 340 -6.00 -1.42 8.52
CA ASP A 340 -5.27 -2.43 7.77
C ASP A 340 -5.52 -3.79 8.42
N ASP A 341 -5.72 -4.85 7.64
CA ASP A 341 -5.96 -6.18 8.22
C ASP A 341 -4.67 -6.79 8.78
N LEU A 342 -3.51 -6.23 8.42
CA LEU A 342 -2.20 -6.73 8.82
C LEU A 342 -1.52 -5.76 9.79
N ARG A 343 -1.43 -6.16 11.06
CA ARG A 343 -0.81 -5.36 12.12
C ARG A 343 0.63 -4.94 11.81
N ARG A 344 1.38 -5.77 11.08
CA ARG A 344 2.75 -5.46 10.66
C ARG A 344 2.85 -4.17 9.82
N ASN A 345 1.79 -3.80 9.10
CA ASN A 345 1.82 -2.64 8.20
C ASN A 345 1.94 -1.32 8.95
N PHE A 346 1.60 -1.26 10.23
CA PHE A 346 1.69 -0.04 11.04
C PHE A 346 2.65 -0.16 12.23
N VAL A 347 3.65 -1.03 12.15
CA VAL A 347 4.67 -1.22 13.22
C VAL A 347 5.48 0.03 13.54
N MET A 348 5.65 0.96 12.60
CA MET A 348 6.31 2.25 12.83
C MET A 348 5.38 3.28 13.50
N ASN A 349 4.09 2.97 13.64
CA ASN A 349 3.06 3.85 14.18
C ASN A 349 1.92 3.03 14.84
N PRO A 350 2.24 2.18 15.84
CA PRO A 350 1.31 1.19 16.38
C PRO A 350 0.08 1.80 17.03
N GLN A 351 0.23 2.95 17.69
CA GLN A 351 -0.86 3.68 18.34
C GLN A 351 -1.88 4.24 17.35
N ASN A 352 -1.53 4.36 16.07
CA ASN A 352 -2.41 4.92 15.04
C ASN A 352 -3.08 3.84 14.18
N GLY A 353 -2.74 2.56 14.38
CA GLY A 353 -3.29 1.46 13.60
C GLY A 353 -4.45 0.78 14.31
N LEU A 354 -5.49 0.42 13.54
CA LEU A 354 -6.57 -0.47 13.96
C LEU A 354 -6.54 -1.68 13.02
N THR A 355 -6.38 -2.87 13.61
CA THR A 355 -6.44 -4.13 12.87
C THR A 355 -7.90 -4.44 12.53
N ILE A 356 -8.30 -4.21 11.28
CA ILE A 356 -9.66 -4.50 10.82
C ILE A 356 -9.80 -5.99 10.53
N LYS A 357 -10.99 -6.58 10.78
CA LYS A 357 -11.24 -7.97 10.39
C LYS A 357 -11.13 -8.12 8.87
N PRO A 358 -10.37 -9.09 8.34
CA PRO A 358 -10.21 -9.25 6.91
C PRO A 358 -11.51 -9.72 6.25
N PHE A 359 -11.93 -9.03 5.19
CA PHE A 359 -13.09 -9.40 4.38
C PHE A 359 -12.71 -10.40 3.29
N ARG A 360 -12.90 -11.69 3.57
CA ARG A 360 -12.57 -12.80 2.66
C ARG A 360 -13.84 -13.50 2.19
N LYS A 361 -13.75 -14.22 1.05
CA LYS A 361 -14.83 -15.05 0.50
C LYS A 361 -16.15 -14.28 0.41
N ALA A 362 -16.16 -13.18 -0.35
CA ALA A 362 -17.30 -12.28 -0.44
C ALA A 362 -18.62 -13.01 -0.76
N HIS A 363 -18.60 -14.00 -1.64
CA HIS A 363 -19.76 -14.84 -1.99
C HIS A 363 -20.42 -15.55 -0.79
N LEU A 364 -19.70 -15.78 0.32
CA LEU A 364 -20.24 -16.38 1.55
C LEU A 364 -20.55 -15.34 2.63
N ASN A 365 -19.71 -14.29 2.74
CA ASN A 365 -19.69 -13.43 3.93
C ASN A 365 -20.35 -12.06 3.72
N ARG A 366 -20.58 -11.65 2.46
CA ARG A 366 -21.09 -10.31 2.13
C ARG A 366 -22.44 -9.98 2.75
N SER A 367 -23.33 -10.96 2.98
CA SER A 367 -24.63 -10.68 3.61
C SER A 367 -24.54 -10.35 5.10
N ASN A 368 -23.46 -10.77 5.76
CA ASN A 368 -23.33 -10.74 7.21
C ASN A 368 -22.23 -9.80 7.71
N ASP A 369 -21.28 -9.39 6.86
CA ASP A 369 -20.24 -8.42 7.23
C ASP A 369 -20.87 -7.03 7.47
N GLN A 370 -20.66 -6.51 8.68
CA GLN A 370 -21.09 -5.18 9.12
C GLN A 370 -19.91 -4.36 9.64
N GLU A 371 -18.67 -4.76 9.33
CA GLU A 371 -17.49 -4.19 9.99
C GLU A 371 -17.34 -2.70 9.65
N LEU A 372 -17.48 -2.31 8.38
CA LEU A 372 -17.42 -0.91 7.96
C LEU A 372 -18.56 -0.08 8.55
N LEU A 373 -19.74 -0.67 8.77
CA LEU A 373 -20.85 0.01 9.42
C LEU A 373 -20.50 0.33 10.89
N ARG A 374 -19.94 -0.63 11.63
CA ARG A 374 -19.53 -0.43 13.02
C ARG A 374 -18.32 0.53 13.13
N LEU A 375 -17.36 0.43 12.21
CA LEU A 375 -16.22 1.35 12.15
C LEU A 375 -16.64 2.76 11.78
N THR A 376 -17.71 2.94 11.00
CA THR A 376 -18.32 4.27 10.77
C THR A 376 -18.72 4.89 12.12
N GLN A 377 -19.44 4.12 12.95
CA GLN A 377 -19.90 4.61 14.26
C GLN A 377 -18.71 4.94 15.17
N TYR A 378 -17.68 4.10 15.17
CA TYR A 378 -16.46 4.33 15.93
C TYR A 378 -15.75 5.62 15.51
N LEU A 379 -15.47 5.80 14.22
CA LEU A 379 -14.78 6.99 13.72
C LEU A 379 -15.57 8.27 14.00
N LEU A 380 -16.88 8.26 13.81
CA LEU A 380 -17.71 9.42 14.15
C LEU A 380 -17.73 9.72 15.65
N ALA A 381 -17.68 8.69 16.51
CA ALA A 381 -17.64 8.88 17.97
C ALA A 381 -16.31 9.50 18.45
N ILE A 382 -15.18 9.17 17.81
CA ILE A 382 -13.86 9.69 18.19
C ILE A 382 -13.47 10.97 17.44
N ALA A 383 -14.25 11.38 16.43
CA ALA A 383 -13.97 12.56 15.60
C ALA A 383 -13.94 13.87 16.41
N GLU A 384 -14.75 13.98 17.47
CA GLU A 384 -14.81 15.18 18.32
C GLU A 384 -13.61 15.29 19.28
N LEU A 385 -12.84 14.21 19.48
CA LEU A 385 -11.70 14.23 20.39
C LEU A 385 -10.57 15.08 19.80
N PRO A 386 -9.94 15.97 20.58
CA PRO A 386 -8.82 16.79 20.09
C PRO A 386 -7.58 15.93 19.78
N ASP A 387 -7.41 14.82 20.50
CA ASP A 387 -6.27 13.91 20.38
C ASP A 387 -6.73 12.45 20.44
N LEU A 388 -6.28 11.64 19.48
CA LEU A 388 -6.57 10.21 19.36
C LEU A 388 -5.55 9.33 20.12
N SER A 389 -4.45 9.88 20.62
CA SER A 389 -3.33 9.10 21.16
C SER A 389 -3.66 8.30 22.43
N GLN A 390 -4.76 8.63 23.10
CA GLN A 390 -5.20 7.98 24.34
C GLN A 390 -6.17 6.80 24.09
N LEU A 391 -6.55 6.57 22.83
CA LEU A 391 -7.49 5.52 22.47
C LEU A 391 -6.78 4.17 22.38
N ASP A 392 -7.40 3.13 22.92
CA ASP A 392 -6.99 1.76 22.59
C ASP A 392 -7.84 1.24 21.44
N HIS A 393 -7.24 1.21 20.25
CA HIS A 393 -7.91 0.74 19.03
C HIS A 393 -8.14 -0.77 19.01
N ASN A 394 -7.58 -1.56 19.92
CA ASN A 394 -7.84 -3.01 19.98
C ASN A 394 -9.21 -3.32 20.60
N ILE A 395 -9.80 -2.37 21.31
CA ILE A 395 -11.10 -2.48 21.97
C ILE A 395 -12.12 -1.48 21.38
N TRP A 396 -11.94 -1.10 20.12
CA TRP A 396 -12.76 -0.12 19.44
C TRP A 396 -14.25 -0.48 19.43
N GLU A 397 -14.60 -1.77 19.44
CA GLU A 397 -15.99 -2.22 19.48
C GLU A 397 -16.75 -1.71 20.72
N LEU A 398 -16.07 -1.58 21.87
CA LEU A 398 -16.67 -1.07 23.10
C LEU A 398 -17.11 0.39 22.98
N TYR A 399 -16.41 1.17 22.16
CA TYR A 399 -16.74 2.57 21.90
C TYR A 399 -17.94 2.73 20.97
N ALA A 400 -18.13 1.79 20.04
CA ALA A 400 -19.28 1.80 19.13
C ALA A 400 -20.60 1.50 19.87
N GLU A 401 -20.57 0.68 20.93
CA GLU A 401 -21.75 0.27 21.69
C GLU A 401 -22.20 1.30 22.75
N ASP A 402 -21.28 2.11 23.28
CA ASP A 402 -21.54 3.08 24.36
C ASP A 402 -21.88 4.52 23.93
N GLY A 403 -21.97 4.77 22.61
CA GLY A 403 -22.15 6.10 22.00
C GLY A 403 -23.25 7.01 22.62
N PRO A 404 -24.41 6.52 23.07
CA PRO A 404 -25.42 7.37 23.71
C PRO A 404 -25.11 7.75 25.16
N LYS A 405 -24.30 6.96 25.89
CA LYS A 405 -24.11 7.11 27.35
C LYS A 405 -22.95 8.03 27.73
N ARG A 406 -21.89 8.13 26.91
CA ARG A 406 -20.72 8.97 27.22
C ARG A 406 -20.90 10.48 26.99
N ARG A 407 -21.92 10.91 26.24
CA ARG A 407 -22.27 12.34 26.06
C ARG A 407 -22.61 13.09 27.36
N ARG A 408 -22.64 12.40 28.52
CA ARG A 408 -22.96 13.00 29.83
C ARG A 408 -21.78 13.08 30.81
N HIS A 409 -20.59 12.55 30.46
CA HIS A 409 -19.49 12.44 31.42
C HIS A 409 -18.09 12.78 30.88
N ILE A 410 -17.99 13.57 29.81
CA ILE A 410 -16.75 14.25 29.42
C ILE A 410 -16.91 15.74 29.68
#